data_AF-A0AAE1UCL2-F1
#
_entry.id   AF-A0AAE1UCL2-F1
#
_cell.length_a   1.000
_cell.length_b   1.000
_cell.length_c   1.000
_cell.angle_alpha   90.00
_cell.angle_beta   90.00
_cell.angle_gamma   90.00
#
_symmetry.space_group_name_H-M   'P 1'
#
loop_
_entity.id
_entity.type
_entity.pdbx_description
1 polymer ?
#
loop_
_entity_poly.entity_id
_entity_poly.type
_entity_poly.pdbx_seq_one_letter_code
_entity_poly.pdbx_strand_id
1 'polypeptide(L)'
;MCLYIQPKRRPQGQKVTKRLNVEKLKSPDVIHELQAAINDKLSVPLTTSDTIEDQWAHLRDSTYSIALEIIGPKNKKHQDWFDENDSEIQPLLEEKRQLLRAHQSDPRCVAKKAAFTNIRSKVQARLRSMQDAWLSAKADEIQEHADNHDVRKFYEALRAVYGPQSSGSSPLLSSDGTTLLNDKKQILYRWAEHFNSVLNRPSTINDEAINQLRQEPINEELDIPPSSEEVSKAIKQLSSGKAPGPDSIPAEVYISGGPTLLSWESRAAERSAWRCAISLGADRAEDQRATHAQRKRERRKERTAGAQPANPAFTCPECGRVCRARIGLISHLRTHRPPTPN
;
A
#
# COMPACT_ATOMS: atom_id res chain seq x y z
N MET A 1 -41.64 -5.81 -14.77
CA MET A 1 -40.23 -6.08 -15.11
C MET A 1 -39.34 -5.27 -14.16
N CYS A 2 -38.66 -5.93 -13.22
CA CYS A 2 -37.72 -5.24 -12.32
C CYS A 2 -36.37 -5.09 -13.04
N LEU A 3 -36.05 -3.87 -13.45
CA LEU A 3 -34.76 -3.53 -14.04
C LEU A 3 -33.68 -3.60 -12.95
N TYR A 4 -32.93 -4.71 -12.94
CA TYR A 4 -31.75 -4.88 -12.09
C TYR A 4 -30.55 -4.21 -12.75
N ILE A 5 -30.18 -3.01 -12.30
CA ILE A 5 -28.98 -2.32 -12.74
C ILE A 5 -27.79 -2.88 -11.93
N GLN A 6 -26.95 -3.69 -12.56
CA GLN A 6 -25.70 -4.12 -11.93
C GLN A 6 -24.80 -2.91 -11.66
N PRO A 7 -24.42 -2.65 -10.39
CA PRO A 7 -23.45 -1.60 -10.11
C PRO A 7 -22.12 -1.96 -10.79
N LYS A 8 -21.53 -1.00 -11.52
CA LYS A 8 -20.22 -1.17 -12.16
C LYS A 8 -19.22 -1.64 -11.10
N ARG A 9 -18.74 -2.88 -11.23
CA ARG A 9 -17.65 -3.38 -10.39
C ARG A 9 -16.48 -2.43 -10.56
N ARG A 10 -15.98 -1.90 -9.43
CA ARG A 10 -14.75 -1.10 -9.41
C ARG A 10 -13.66 -1.97 -10.07
N PRO A 11 -12.93 -1.48 -11.09
CA PRO A 11 -11.84 -2.25 -11.66
C PRO A 11 -10.88 -2.58 -10.52
N GLN A 12 -10.78 -3.87 -10.21
CA GLN A 12 -9.77 -4.36 -9.29
C GLN A 12 -8.45 -4.18 -10.03
N GLY A 13 -7.53 -3.40 -9.44
CA GLY A 13 -6.17 -3.29 -9.96
C GLY A 13 -5.49 -4.67 -9.98
N GLN A 14 -4.30 -4.74 -10.57
CA GLN A 14 -3.47 -5.94 -10.48
C GLN A 14 -3.39 -6.43 -9.03
N LYS A 15 -3.53 -7.76 -8.85
CA LYS A 15 -3.41 -8.39 -7.53
C LYS A 15 -2.03 -8.03 -6.97
N VAL A 16 -2.03 -7.31 -5.86
CA VAL A 16 -0.80 -6.92 -5.16
C VAL A 16 -0.09 -8.20 -4.72
N THR A 17 1.21 -8.29 -5.00
CA THR A 17 2.09 -9.33 -4.48
C THR A 17 1.97 -9.41 -2.96
N LYS A 18 1.99 -10.63 -2.41
CA LYS A 18 1.84 -10.84 -0.98
C LYS A 18 3.22 -10.69 -0.32
N ARG A 19 3.28 -9.97 0.79
CA ARG A 19 4.50 -9.91 1.62
C ARG A 19 4.80 -11.31 2.14
N LEU A 20 6.02 -11.82 1.95
CA LEU A 20 6.43 -13.15 2.39
C LEU A 20 6.70 -13.20 3.91
N ASN A 21 6.47 -14.36 4.54
CA ASN A 21 6.69 -14.56 5.97
C ASN A 21 8.14 -14.97 6.29
N VAL A 22 9.05 -14.00 6.27
CA VAL A 22 10.48 -14.21 6.54
C VAL A 22 10.79 -14.78 7.93
N GLU A 23 9.86 -14.70 8.90
CA GLU A 23 10.07 -15.23 10.25
C GLU A 23 10.26 -16.76 10.25
N LYS A 24 9.68 -17.46 9.27
CA LYS A 24 9.85 -18.91 9.11
C LYS A 24 11.25 -19.31 8.66
N LEU A 25 12.00 -18.41 8.00
CA LEU A 25 13.38 -18.64 7.57
C LEU A 25 14.38 -18.65 8.74
N LYS A 26 13.93 -18.49 9.98
CA LYS A 26 14.75 -18.74 11.17
C LYS A 26 14.90 -20.24 11.47
N SER A 27 14.00 -21.08 10.95
CA SER A 27 14.06 -22.53 11.14
C SER A 27 15.00 -23.16 10.10
N PRO A 28 15.96 -24.00 10.52
CA PRO A 28 16.88 -24.66 9.59
C PRO A 28 16.14 -25.61 8.63
N ASP A 29 15.09 -26.29 9.08
CA ASP A 29 14.32 -27.24 8.25
C ASP A 29 13.66 -26.53 7.06
N VAL A 30 13.09 -25.35 7.32
CA VAL A 30 12.44 -24.52 6.29
C VAL A 30 13.46 -23.96 5.31
N ILE A 31 14.68 -23.65 5.78
CA ILE A 31 15.77 -23.24 4.89
C ILE A 31 16.16 -24.40 3.97
N HIS A 32 16.31 -25.61 4.49
CA HIS A 32 16.66 -26.78 3.68
C HIS A 32 15.59 -27.11 2.64
N GLU A 33 14.30 -27.04 3.03
CA GLU A 33 13.17 -27.21 2.11
C GLU A 33 13.19 -26.15 0.98
N LEU A 34 13.43 -24.89 1.34
CA LEU A 34 13.58 -23.80 0.39
C LEU A 34 14.71 -24.05 -0.60
N GLN A 35 15.90 -24.43 -0.10
CA GLN A 35 17.07 -24.70 -0.94
C GLN A 35 16.82 -25.86 -1.89
N ALA A 36 16.19 -26.95 -1.41
CA ALA A 36 15.87 -28.11 -2.25
C ALA A 36 14.89 -27.74 -3.37
N ALA A 37 13.81 -27.00 -3.05
CA ALA A 37 12.82 -26.59 -4.04
C ALA A 37 13.36 -25.58 -5.06
N ILE A 38 14.21 -24.65 -4.62
CA ILE A 38 14.93 -23.72 -5.50
C ILE A 38 15.87 -24.49 -6.43
N ASN A 39 16.61 -25.46 -5.89
CA ASN A 39 17.53 -26.26 -6.68
C ASN A 39 16.80 -27.06 -7.75
N ASP A 40 15.69 -27.73 -7.40
CA ASP A 40 14.89 -28.52 -8.34
C ASP A 40 14.33 -27.66 -9.48
N LYS A 41 13.67 -26.54 -9.17
CA LYS A 41 13.05 -25.69 -10.20
C LYS A 41 14.05 -24.92 -11.06
N LEU A 42 15.16 -24.45 -10.49
CA LEU A 42 16.13 -23.63 -11.22
C LEU A 42 17.22 -24.45 -11.94
N SER A 43 17.29 -25.77 -11.70
CA SER A 43 18.20 -26.67 -12.42
C SER A 43 17.79 -26.93 -13.87
N VAL A 44 16.56 -26.58 -14.27
CA VAL A 44 16.10 -26.71 -15.66
C VAL A 44 16.80 -25.63 -16.53
N PRO A 45 17.56 -26.00 -17.57
CA PRO A 45 18.19 -25.04 -18.46
C PRO A 45 17.13 -24.22 -19.21
N LEU A 46 17.25 -22.90 -19.19
CA LEU A 46 16.50 -22.03 -20.10
C LEU A 46 16.92 -22.33 -21.54
N THR A 47 15.96 -22.23 -22.45
CA THR A 47 16.22 -22.49 -23.87
C THR A 47 17.10 -21.39 -24.47
N THR A 48 17.97 -21.72 -25.43
CA THR A 48 18.90 -20.79 -26.09
C THR A 48 18.26 -19.66 -26.90
N SER A 49 16.93 -19.54 -26.87
CA SER A 49 16.13 -18.50 -27.54
C SER A 49 15.60 -17.42 -26.58
N ASP A 50 15.85 -17.53 -25.27
CA ASP A 50 15.25 -16.66 -24.26
C ASP A 50 16.04 -15.37 -24.08
N THR A 51 15.37 -14.22 -24.11
CA THR A 51 16.01 -12.92 -23.88
C THR A 51 16.47 -12.80 -22.42
N ILE A 52 17.44 -11.91 -22.14
CA ILE A 52 17.90 -11.64 -20.76
C ILE A 52 16.74 -11.32 -19.81
N GLU A 53 15.75 -10.57 -20.30
CA GLU A 53 14.56 -10.21 -19.52
C GLU A 53 13.70 -11.44 -19.19
N ASP A 54 13.58 -12.40 -20.11
CA ASP A 54 12.84 -13.64 -19.89
C ASP A 54 13.57 -14.54 -18.88
N GLN A 55 14.91 -14.60 -18.97
CA GLN A 55 15.75 -15.33 -18.01
C GLN A 55 15.66 -14.74 -16.61
N TRP A 56 15.71 -13.40 -16.49
CA TRP A 56 15.52 -12.70 -15.22
C TRP A 56 14.10 -12.88 -14.68
N ALA A 57 13.08 -12.77 -15.53
CA ALA A 57 11.69 -12.97 -15.15
C ALA A 57 11.46 -14.39 -14.63
N HIS A 58 12.01 -15.40 -15.30
CA HIS A 58 11.93 -16.78 -14.86
C HIS A 58 12.56 -16.99 -13.48
N LEU A 59 13.76 -16.46 -13.25
CA LEU A 59 14.43 -16.54 -11.95
C LEU A 59 13.61 -15.85 -10.86
N ARG A 60 13.22 -14.60 -11.09
CA ARG A 60 12.45 -13.79 -10.12
C ARG A 60 11.12 -14.45 -9.79
N ASP A 61 10.34 -14.82 -10.79
CA ASP A 61 8.98 -15.32 -10.61
C ASP A 61 8.99 -16.73 -10.00
N SER A 62 9.95 -17.57 -10.39
CA SER A 62 10.15 -18.89 -9.77
C SER A 62 10.59 -18.76 -8.32
N THR A 63 11.56 -17.89 -8.01
CA THR A 63 12.04 -17.66 -6.64
C THR A 63 10.92 -17.15 -5.74
N TYR A 64 10.14 -16.17 -6.21
CA TYR A 64 9.00 -15.66 -5.47
C TYR A 64 7.92 -16.73 -5.27
N SER A 65 7.60 -17.51 -6.31
CA SER A 65 6.59 -18.57 -6.23
C SER A 65 6.97 -19.65 -5.22
N ILE A 66 8.23 -20.11 -5.23
CA ILE A 66 8.73 -21.13 -4.32
C ILE A 66 8.73 -20.61 -2.88
N ALA A 67 9.22 -19.39 -2.67
CA ALA A 67 9.19 -18.77 -1.36
C ALA A 67 7.74 -18.61 -0.87
N LEU A 68 6.80 -18.22 -1.74
CA LEU A 68 5.39 -18.11 -1.38
C LEU A 68 4.77 -19.46 -1.00
N GLU A 69 5.18 -20.55 -1.64
CA GLU A 69 4.70 -21.90 -1.34
C GLU A 69 5.21 -22.39 0.03
N ILE A 70 6.51 -22.23 0.29
CA ILE A 70 7.17 -22.77 1.49
C ILE A 70 6.93 -21.90 2.71
N ILE A 71 7.29 -20.61 2.64
CA ILE A 71 7.16 -19.72 3.79
C ILE A 71 5.77 -19.09 3.91
N GLY A 72 5.03 -18.99 2.81
CA GLY A 72 3.69 -18.42 2.82
C GLY A 72 3.66 -16.90 2.97
N PRO A 73 2.47 -16.30 2.82
CA PRO A 73 2.30 -14.87 3.04
C PRO A 73 2.41 -14.53 4.53
N LYS A 74 2.98 -13.36 4.82
CA LYS A 74 2.94 -12.75 6.14
C LYS A 74 1.50 -12.37 6.45
N ASN A 75 0.97 -12.94 7.54
CA ASN A 75 -0.34 -12.58 8.03
C ASN A 75 -0.33 -11.13 8.52
N LYS A 76 -1.40 -10.40 8.23
CA LYS A 76 -1.60 -9.07 8.80
C LYS A 76 -1.94 -9.27 10.27
N LYS A 77 -1.05 -8.83 11.16
CA LYS A 77 -1.43 -8.51 12.54
C LYS A 77 -2.03 -7.12 12.50
N HIS A 78 -3.34 -7.01 12.74
CA HIS A 78 -3.98 -5.70 12.80
C HIS A 78 -3.44 -4.96 14.02
N GLN A 79 -3.10 -3.68 13.89
CA GLN A 79 -2.68 -2.84 15.03
C GLN A 79 -3.88 -2.38 15.89
N ASP A 80 -5.05 -2.95 15.65
CA ASP A 80 -6.31 -2.57 16.29
C ASP A 80 -6.86 -3.82 16.99
N TRP A 81 -7.87 -3.63 17.84
CA TRP A 81 -8.45 -4.70 18.66
C TRP A 81 -9.06 -5.87 17.86
N PHE A 82 -9.39 -5.66 16.58
CA PHE A 82 -10.02 -6.66 15.73
C PHE A 82 -8.99 -7.54 14.99
N ASP A 83 -8.92 -8.81 15.35
CA ASP A 83 -8.17 -9.83 14.59
C ASP A 83 -9.07 -10.54 13.58
N GLU A 84 -8.84 -10.31 12.29
CA GLU A 84 -9.56 -10.97 11.19
C GLU A 84 -9.19 -12.45 11.06
N ASN A 85 -8.05 -12.88 11.62
CA ASN A 85 -7.58 -14.28 11.58
C ASN A 85 -8.04 -15.08 12.81
N ASP A 86 -8.82 -14.50 13.71
CA ASP A 86 -9.36 -15.20 14.87
C ASP A 86 -10.27 -16.36 14.44
N SER A 87 -9.96 -17.55 14.94
CA SER A 87 -10.60 -18.81 14.54
C SER A 87 -12.08 -18.89 14.94
N GLU A 88 -12.50 -18.12 15.94
CA GLU A 88 -13.88 -18.09 16.43
C GLU A 88 -14.74 -17.04 15.72
N ILE A 89 -14.18 -15.87 15.39
CA ILE A 89 -14.97 -14.78 14.78
C ILE A 89 -15.31 -15.03 13.31
N GLN A 90 -14.43 -15.69 12.55
CA GLN A 90 -14.67 -16.00 11.13
C GLN A 90 -15.94 -16.83 10.90
N PRO A 91 -16.13 -18.01 11.54
CA PRO A 91 -17.34 -18.80 11.35
C PRO A 91 -18.59 -18.06 11.83
N LEU A 92 -18.51 -17.32 12.95
CA LEU A 92 -19.63 -16.53 13.47
C LEU A 92 -20.08 -15.43 12.49
N LEU A 93 -19.13 -14.74 11.84
CA LEU A 93 -19.43 -13.73 10.82
C LEU A 93 -20.05 -14.35 9.56
N GLU A 94 -19.59 -15.54 9.16
CA GLU A 94 -20.16 -16.25 8.01
C GLU A 94 -21.58 -16.73 8.30
N GLU A 95 -21.81 -17.36 9.45
CA GLU A 95 -23.13 -17.79 9.89
C GLU A 95 -24.10 -16.60 9.99
N LYS A 96 -23.65 -15.46 10.54
CA LYS A 96 -24.44 -14.22 10.56
C LYS A 96 -24.81 -13.74 9.15
N ARG A 97 -23.88 -13.80 8.19
CA ARG A 97 -24.15 -13.43 6.78
C ARG A 97 -25.18 -14.39 6.15
N GLN A 98 -25.09 -15.68 6.42
CA GLN A 98 -26.03 -16.68 5.91
C GLN A 98 -27.43 -16.48 6.48
N LEU A 99 -27.56 -16.33 7.80
CA LEU A 99 -28.84 -16.11 8.47
C LEU A 99 -29.47 -14.76 8.12
N LEU A 100 -28.67 -13.73 7.85
CA LEU A 100 -29.17 -12.46 7.31
C LEU A 100 -29.81 -12.64 5.94
N ARG A 101 -29.17 -13.39 5.02
CA ARG A 101 -29.74 -13.67 3.69
C ARG A 101 -31.04 -14.47 3.81
N ALA A 102 -31.09 -15.46 4.70
CA ALA A 102 -32.29 -16.25 4.96
C ALA A 102 -33.44 -15.41 5.53
N HIS A 103 -33.15 -14.47 6.44
CA HIS A 103 -34.17 -13.55 6.96
C HIS A 103 -34.65 -12.55 5.90
N GLN A 104 -33.75 -12.06 5.04
CA GLN A 104 -34.11 -11.13 3.95
C GLN A 104 -34.98 -11.79 2.87
N SER A 105 -34.79 -13.09 2.59
CA SER A 105 -35.63 -13.81 1.63
C SER A 105 -37.03 -14.11 2.16
N ASP A 106 -37.20 -14.16 3.49
CA ASP A 106 -38.48 -14.40 4.14
C ASP A 106 -38.59 -13.61 5.45
N PRO A 107 -38.94 -12.31 5.36
CA PRO A 107 -38.97 -11.42 6.52
C PRO A 107 -40.09 -11.74 7.53
N ARG A 108 -41.11 -12.52 7.12
CA ARG A 108 -42.27 -12.86 7.95
C ARG A 108 -42.03 -14.10 8.83
N CYS A 109 -41.03 -14.92 8.50
CA CYS A 109 -40.69 -16.08 9.30
C CYS A 109 -40.05 -15.70 10.64
N VAL A 110 -40.78 -15.98 11.73
CA VAL A 110 -40.34 -15.72 13.12
C VAL A 110 -39.08 -16.52 13.47
N ALA A 111 -38.99 -17.78 13.02
CA ALA A 111 -37.84 -18.65 13.30
C ALA A 111 -36.53 -18.10 12.69
N LYS A 112 -36.57 -17.65 11.43
CA LYS A 112 -35.39 -17.05 10.74
C LYS A 112 -34.97 -15.74 11.40
N LYS A 113 -35.94 -14.92 11.81
CA LYS A 113 -35.68 -13.69 12.59
C LYS A 113 -35.02 -14.03 13.94
N ALA A 114 -35.53 -15.01 14.67
CA ALA A 114 -34.99 -15.46 15.95
C ALA A 114 -33.55 -16.00 15.81
N ALA A 115 -33.30 -16.84 14.81
CA ALA A 115 -31.95 -17.36 14.50
C ALA A 115 -30.97 -16.23 14.18
N PHE A 116 -31.36 -15.27 13.34
CA PHE A 116 -30.53 -14.10 13.05
C PHE A 116 -30.25 -13.24 14.29
N THR A 117 -31.24 -13.02 15.16
CA THR A 117 -31.02 -12.25 16.40
C THR A 117 -30.08 -12.96 17.37
N ASN A 118 -30.14 -14.29 17.46
CA ASN A 118 -29.27 -15.09 18.31
C ASN A 118 -27.81 -15.02 17.82
N ILE A 119 -27.56 -15.31 16.54
CA ILE A 119 -26.20 -15.23 15.99
C ILE A 119 -25.64 -13.80 16.06
N ARG A 120 -26.49 -12.78 15.87
CA ARG A 120 -26.10 -11.38 16.03
C ARG A 120 -25.63 -11.10 17.46
N SER A 121 -26.33 -11.64 18.47
CA SER A 121 -25.94 -11.51 19.87
C SER A 121 -24.60 -12.20 20.15
N LYS A 122 -24.40 -13.42 19.65
CA LYS A 122 -23.13 -14.15 19.79
C LYS A 122 -21.95 -13.40 19.17
N VAL A 123 -22.12 -12.90 17.94
CA VAL A 123 -21.11 -12.07 17.26
C VAL A 123 -20.81 -10.81 18.07
N GLN A 124 -21.84 -10.11 18.56
CA GLN A 124 -21.64 -8.91 19.38
C GLN A 124 -20.91 -9.21 20.69
N ALA A 125 -21.22 -10.33 21.36
CA ALA A 125 -20.55 -10.75 22.58
C ALA A 125 -19.07 -11.08 22.32
N ARG A 126 -18.75 -11.83 21.26
CA ARG A 126 -17.36 -12.14 20.88
C ARG A 126 -16.58 -10.86 20.53
N LEU A 127 -17.15 -9.98 19.71
CA LEU A 127 -16.50 -8.70 19.36
C LEU A 127 -16.21 -7.84 20.59
N ARG A 128 -17.15 -7.75 21.55
CA ARG A 128 -16.93 -7.06 22.82
C ARG A 128 -15.80 -7.72 23.63
N SER A 129 -15.85 -9.04 23.79
CA SER A 129 -14.79 -9.77 24.52
C SER A 129 -13.41 -9.58 23.89
N MET A 130 -13.30 -9.58 22.56
CA MET A 130 -12.04 -9.31 21.86
C MET A 130 -11.56 -7.88 22.11
N GLN A 131 -12.47 -6.91 22.04
CA GLN A 131 -12.17 -5.51 22.29
C GLN A 131 -11.72 -5.26 23.73
N ASP A 132 -12.44 -5.80 24.70
CA ASP A 132 -12.15 -5.64 26.13
C ASP A 132 -10.80 -6.29 26.47
N ALA A 133 -10.55 -7.51 26.01
CA ALA A 133 -9.27 -8.20 26.23
C ALA A 133 -8.10 -7.41 25.64
N TRP A 134 -8.26 -6.84 24.45
CA TRP A 134 -7.24 -6.01 23.83
C TRP A 134 -7.01 -4.71 24.61
N LEU A 135 -8.08 -4.00 25.00
CA LEU A 135 -7.98 -2.75 25.76
C LEU A 135 -7.32 -2.97 27.13
N SER A 136 -7.66 -4.05 27.82
CA SER A 136 -7.01 -4.43 29.08
C SER A 136 -5.52 -4.68 28.89
N ALA A 137 -5.15 -5.54 27.94
CA ALA A 137 -3.74 -5.82 27.65
C ALA A 137 -2.97 -4.55 27.22
N LYS A 138 -3.63 -3.65 26.49
CA LYS A 138 -3.02 -2.39 26.05
C LYS A 138 -2.83 -1.41 27.19
N ALA A 139 -3.74 -1.39 28.17
CA ALA A 139 -3.59 -0.60 29.38
C ALA A 139 -2.38 -1.07 30.20
N ASP A 140 -2.22 -2.39 30.36
CA ASP A 140 -1.07 -2.98 31.06
C ASP A 140 0.26 -2.63 30.35
N GLU A 141 0.32 -2.73 29.02
CA GLU A 141 1.49 -2.34 28.21
C GLU A 141 1.86 -0.84 28.38
N ILE A 142 0.85 0.03 28.34
CA ILE A 142 1.05 1.48 28.53
C ILE A 142 1.56 1.78 29.94
N GLN A 143 1.02 1.12 30.96
CA GLN A 143 1.46 1.27 32.34
C GLN A 143 2.90 0.79 32.51
N GLU A 144 3.25 -0.38 31.97
CA GLU A 144 4.62 -0.92 32.00
C GLU A 144 5.63 0.05 31.37
N HIS A 145 5.28 0.68 30.24
CA HIS A 145 6.13 1.69 29.61
C HIS A 145 6.27 2.97 30.43
N ALA A 146 5.21 3.40 31.11
CA ALA A 146 5.25 4.55 32.00
C ALA A 146 6.16 4.28 33.21
N ASP A 147 6.03 3.11 33.82
CA ASP A 147 6.81 2.66 34.98
C ASP A 147 8.31 2.53 34.62
N ASN A 148 8.61 2.05 33.41
CA ASN A 148 9.98 1.95 32.88
C ASN A 148 10.54 3.27 32.31
N HIS A 149 9.77 4.37 32.36
CA HIS A 149 10.11 5.67 31.77
C HIS A 149 10.47 5.63 30.27
N ASP A 150 9.96 4.63 29.52
CA ASP A 150 10.13 4.53 28.07
C ASP A 150 9.07 5.37 27.36
N VAL A 151 9.30 6.69 27.36
CA VAL A 151 8.37 7.69 26.78
C VAL A 151 8.05 7.41 25.31
N ARG A 152 8.99 6.83 24.55
CA ARG A 152 8.78 6.54 23.14
C ARG A 152 7.74 5.44 22.96
N LYS A 153 7.93 4.29 23.62
CA LYS A 153 6.99 3.17 23.53
C LYS A 153 5.63 3.51 24.14
N PHE A 154 5.61 4.32 25.21
CA PHE A 154 4.39 4.85 25.77
C PHE A 154 3.52 5.57 24.71
N TYR A 155 4.09 6.54 23.98
CA TYR A 155 3.34 7.26 22.95
C TYR A 155 3.04 6.41 21.70
N GLU A 156 3.89 5.43 21.37
CA GLU A 156 3.60 4.47 20.30
C GLU A 156 2.38 3.59 20.66
N ALA A 157 2.31 3.08 21.88
CA ALA A 157 1.16 2.30 22.38
C ALA A 157 -0.12 3.16 22.47
N LEU A 158 0.00 4.41 22.92
CA LEU A 158 -1.13 5.34 23.01
C LEU A 158 -1.72 5.66 21.62
N ARG A 159 -0.88 5.85 20.60
CA ARG A 159 -1.33 6.07 19.21
C ARG A 159 -2.10 4.88 18.65
N ALA A 160 -1.78 3.65 19.06
CA ALA A 160 -2.54 2.48 18.63
C ALA A 160 -3.99 2.50 19.15
N VAL A 161 -4.22 3.01 20.36
CA VAL A 161 -5.57 3.13 20.97
C VAL A 161 -6.42 4.18 20.27
N TYR A 162 -5.87 5.37 20.02
CA TYR A 162 -6.62 6.46 19.36
C TYR A 162 -6.78 6.27 17.85
N GLY A 163 -6.04 5.32 17.27
CA GLY A 163 -6.01 5.08 15.82
C GLY A 163 -5.35 6.21 15.03
N PRO A 164 -5.47 6.19 13.69
CA PRO A 164 -4.87 7.19 12.83
C PRO A 164 -5.49 8.57 13.13
N GLN A 165 -4.73 9.46 13.76
CA GLN A 165 -5.15 10.83 13.88
C GLN A 165 -5.04 11.51 12.51
N SER A 166 -6.12 12.17 12.08
CA SER A 166 -6.06 13.01 10.90
C SER A 166 -5.03 14.10 11.16
N SER A 167 -3.96 14.15 10.36
CA SER A 167 -3.08 15.30 10.38
C SER A 167 -3.89 16.53 9.99
N GLY A 168 -3.98 17.49 10.91
CA GLY A 168 -4.43 18.82 10.58
C GLY A 168 -3.53 19.39 9.49
N SER A 169 -4.09 20.21 8.59
CA SER A 169 -3.26 20.96 7.66
C SER A 169 -2.42 21.94 8.47
N SER A 170 -1.11 21.80 8.46
CA SER A 170 -0.23 22.80 9.06
C SER A 170 -0.45 24.13 8.36
N PRO A 171 -0.82 25.19 9.08
CA PRO A 171 -1.00 26.49 8.46
C PRO A 171 0.36 27.03 7.99
N LEU A 172 0.37 27.72 6.85
CA LEU A 172 1.58 28.29 6.25
C LEU A 172 1.54 29.80 6.26
N LEU A 173 2.69 30.44 6.40
CA LEU A 173 2.77 31.87 6.14
C LEU A 173 2.75 32.16 4.64
N SER A 174 2.21 33.32 4.29
CA SER A 174 2.39 33.97 3.00
C SER A 174 3.88 34.21 2.72
N SER A 175 4.24 34.34 1.43
CA SER A 175 5.55 34.76 0.92
C SER A 175 6.13 35.96 1.68
N ASP A 176 5.26 36.90 2.06
CA ASP A 176 5.64 38.16 2.70
C ASP A 176 5.68 38.04 4.24
N GLY A 177 5.40 36.85 4.78
CA GLY A 177 5.42 36.55 6.22
C GLY A 177 4.25 37.11 7.03
N THR A 178 3.29 37.80 6.42
CA THR A 178 2.27 38.59 7.13
C THR A 178 0.97 37.83 7.42
N THR A 179 0.53 36.94 6.53
CA THR A 179 -0.77 36.25 6.65
C THR A 179 -0.59 34.75 6.86
N LEU A 180 -1.36 34.19 7.78
CA LEU A 180 -1.43 32.77 8.06
C LEU A 180 -2.50 32.12 7.16
N LEU A 181 -2.08 31.21 6.31
CA LEU A 181 -2.90 30.50 5.34
C LEU A 181 -3.33 29.15 5.92
N ASN A 182 -4.63 29.04 6.18
CA ASN A 182 -5.26 27.85 6.74
C ASN A 182 -6.06 27.05 5.69
N ASP A 183 -6.41 27.68 4.57
CA ASP A 183 -7.15 27.02 3.50
C ASP A 183 -6.23 26.13 2.65
N LYS A 184 -6.69 24.91 2.38
CA LYS A 184 -5.92 23.90 1.65
C LYS A 184 -5.53 24.36 0.25
N LYS A 185 -6.38 25.13 -0.45
CA LYS A 185 -6.05 25.62 -1.80
C LYS A 185 -4.96 26.69 -1.73
N GLN A 186 -5.04 27.59 -0.77
CA GLN A 186 -4.04 28.64 -0.56
C GLN A 186 -2.67 28.06 -0.17
N ILE A 187 -2.66 27.06 0.71
CA ILE A 187 -1.46 26.30 1.09
C ILE A 187 -0.82 25.64 -0.15
N LEU A 188 -1.62 24.99 -1.00
CA LEU A 188 -1.12 24.38 -2.24
C LEU A 188 -0.58 25.42 -3.23
N TYR A 189 -1.21 26.59 -3.33
CA TYR A 189 -0.73 27.68 -4.18
C TYR A 189 0.61 28.23 -3.67
N ARG A 190 0.75 28.47 -2.36
CA ARG A 190 2.04 28.89 -1.78
C ARG A 190 3.14 27.86 -1.97
N TRP A 191 2.83 26.57 -1.83
CA TRP A 191 3.80 25.52 -2.16
C TRP A 191 4.22 25.57 -3.63
N ALA A 192 3.27 25.74 -4.55
CA ALA A 192 3.58 25.85 -5.98
C ALA A 192 4.47 27.07 -6.27
N GLU A 193 4.16 28.22 -5.66
CA GLU A 193 4.95 29.45 -5.77
C GLU A 193 6.38 29.26 -5.24
N HIS A 194 6.52 28.72 -4.01
CA HIS A 194 7.81 28.43 -3.41
C HIS A 194 8.66 27.48 -4.26
N PHE A 195 8.10 26.32 -4.65
CA PHE A 195 8.85 25.35 -5.46
C PHE A 195 9.16 25.87 -6.87
N ASN A 196 8.30 26.71 -7.46
CA ASN A 196 8.62 27.36 -8.72
C ASN A 196 9.86 28.26 -8.58
N SER A 197 9.95 29.04 -7.50
CA SER A 197 11.12 29.89 -7.25
C SER A 197 12.40 29.11 -6.90
N VAL A 198 12.27 27.92 -6.30
CA VAL A 198 13.41 27.11 -5.84
C VAL A 198 13.94 26.21 -6.96
N LEU A 199 13.05 25.53 -7.68
CA LEU A 199 13.43 24.47 -8.64
C LEU A 199 13.55 24.97 -10.08
N ASN A 200 12.81 26.01 -10.47
CA ASN A 200 12.81 26.51 -11.86
C ASN A 200 13.68 27.76 -12.02
N ARG A 201 14.79 27.83 -11.28
CA ARG A 201 15.76 28.92 -11.42
C ARG A 201 16.50 28.73 -12.75
N PRO A 202 16.65 29.79 -13.57
CA PRO A 202 17.50 29.70 -14.75
C PRO A 202 18.93 29.43 -14.29
N SER A 203 19.44 28.24 -14.58
CA SER A 203 20.84 27.89 -14.39
C SER A 203 21.62 28.29 -15.64
N THR A 204 22.52 29.26 -15.51
CA THR A 204 23.54 29.51 -16.51
C THR A 204 24.66 28.50 -16.28
N ILE A 205 24.67 27.43 -17.06
CA ILE A 205 25.78 26.48 -17.08
C ILE A 205 26.94 27.18 -17.79
N ASN A 206 28.10 27.27 -17.14
CA ASN A 206 29.29 27.82 -17.76
C ASN A 206 30.02 26.69 -18.51
N ASP A 207 29.91 26.69 -19.85
CA ASP A 207 30.54 25.68 -20.70
C ASP A 207 32.07 25.65 -20.52
N GLU A 208 32.69 26.79 -20.22
CA GLU A 208 34.13 26.88 -19.94
C GLU A 208 34.51 26.10 -18.66
N ALA A 209 33.66 26.14 -17.64
CA ALA A 209 33.87 25.36 -16.42
C ALA A 209 33.72 23.85 -16.66
N ILE A 210 32.80 23.44 -17.55
CA ILE A 210 32.67 22.04 -17.97
C ILE A 210 33.91 21.58 -18.73
N ASN A 211 34.40 22.39 -19.66
CA ASN A 211 35.60 22.09 -20.43
C ASN A 211 36.87 22.02 -19.57
N GLN A 212 36.89 22.72 -18.43
CA GLN A 212 37.97 22.66 -17.44
C GLN A 212 37.89 21.45 -16.51
N LEU A 213 36.79 20.69 -16.50
CA LEU A 213 36.71 19.44 -15.72
C LEU A 213 37.68 18.43 -16.32
N ARG A 214 38.73 18.10 -15.56
CA ARG A 214 39.66 17.03 -15.90
C ARG A 214 38.91 15.71 -16.00
N GLN A 215 38.92 15.09 -17.17
CA GLN A 215 38.44 13.72 -17.31
C GLN A 215 39.50 12.78 -16.73
N GLU A 216 39.09 11.99 -15.75
CA GLU A 216 39.93 10.90 -15.23
C GLU A 216 39.96 9.75 -16.25
N PRO A 217 41.08 9.02 -16.35
CA PRO A 217 41.16 7.86 -17.23
C PRO A 217 40.10 6.83 -16.86
N ILE A 218 39.64 6.09 -17.86
CA ILE A 218 38.65 5.03 -17.68
C ILE A 218 39.26 3.98 -16.75
N ASN A 219 38.58 3.71 -15.63
CA ASN A 219 38.99 2.64 -14.72
C ASN A 219 38.45 1.29 -15.22
N GLU A 220 39.28 0.57 -15.98
CA GLU A 220 38.96 -0.75 -16.54
C GLU A 220 38.77 -1.83 -15.46
N GLU A 221 39.27 -1.63 -14.23
CA GLU A 221 39.07 -2.58 -13.12
C GLU A 221 37.59 -2.76 -12.78
N LEU A 222 36.75 -1.74 -13.01
CA LEU A 222 35.31 -1.81 -12.78
C LEU A 222 34.56 -2.67 -13.81
N ASP A 223 35.20 -3.04 -14.93
CA ASP A 223 34.60 -3.93 -15.93
C ASP A 223 34.88 -5.42 -15.66
N ILE A 224 35.75 -5.71 -14.69
CA ILE A 224 36.09 -7.09 -14.29
C ILE A 224 34.83 -7.81 -13.77
N PRO A 225 34.54 -9.04 -14.24
CA PRO A 225 33.49 -9.89 -13.70
C PRO A 225 33.60 -10.07 -12.18
N PRO A 226 32.52 -9.81 -11.41
CA PRO A 226 32.54 -10.11 -9.99
C PRO A 226 32.71 -11.60 -9.82
N SER A 227 33.59 -12.01 -8.91
CA SER A 227 33.83 -13.43 -8.62
C SER A 227 32.67 -14.04 -7.84
N SER A 228 32.50 -15.36 -7.93
CA SER A 228 31.49 -16.10 -7.15
C SER A 228 31.63 -15.88 -5.62
N GLU A 229 32.86 -15.68 -5.13
CA GLU A 229 33.13 -15.33 -3.74
C GLU A 229 32.63 -13.92 -3.38
N GLU A 230 32.84 -12.94 -4.26
CA GLU A 230 32.33 -11.57 -4.07
C GLU A 230 30.81 -11.54 -4.09
N VAL A 231 30.16 -12.27 -5.01
CA VAL A 231 28.70 -12.38 -5.08
C VAL A 231 28.15 -13.04 -3.81
N SER A 232 28.75 -14.15 -3.38
CA SER A 232 28.38 -14.84 -2.13
C SER A 232 28.54 -13.94 -0.91
N LYS A 233 29.64 -13.18 -0.83
CA LYS A 233 29.91 -12.22 0.24
C LYS A 233 28.91 -11.08 0.23
N ALA A 234 28.59 -10.51 -0.94
CA ALA A 234 27.62 -9.43 -1.08
C ALA A 234 26.22 -9.87 -0.64
N ILE A 235 25.79 -11.09 -1.01
CA ILE A 235 24.49 -11.64 -0.60
C ILE A 235 24.44 -11.85 0.91
N LYS A 236 25.50 -12.39 1.52
CA LYS A 236 25.58 -12.55 2.99
C LYS A 236 25.57 -11.21 3.75
N GLN A 237 26.03 -10.13 3.12
CA GLN A 237 26.01 -8.78 3.68
C GLN A 237 24.68 -8.05 3.50
N LEU A 238 23.72 -8.63 2.79
CA LEU A 238 22.39 -8.05 2.68
C LEU A 238 21.75 -7.93 4.07
N SER A 239 21.21 -6.75 4.35
CA SER A 239 20.56 -6.48 5.62
C SER A 239 19.14 -7.07 5.65
N SER A 240 18.88 -7.92 6.63
CA SER A 240 17.55 -8.47 6.92
C SER A 240 16.58 -7.40 7.46
N GLY A 241 15.28 -7.64 7.29
CA GLY A 241 14.20 -6.79 7.80
C GLY A 241 13.89 -5.55 6.96
N LYS A 242 14.60 -5.32 5.86
CA LYS A 242 14.29 -4.23 4.92
C LYS A 242 13.06 -4.57 4.06
N ALA A 243 12.44 -3.52 3.53
CA ALA A 243 11.32 -3.68 2.61
C ALA A 243 11.82 -4.29 1.29
N PRO A 244 11.12 -5.29 0.73
CA PRO A 244 11.49 -5.86 -0.56
C PRO A 244 11.25 -4.85 -1.69
N GLY A 245 11.93 -5.06 -2.81
CA GLY A 245 11.78 -4.26 -4.02
C GLY A 245 10.47 -4.54 -4.76
N PRO A 246 10.35 -4.05 -6.01
CA PRO A 246 9.19 -4.32 -6.88
C PRO A 246 8.93 -5.81 -7.15
N ASP A 247 9.97 -6.63 -7.09
CA ASP A 247 9.92 -8.10 -7.15
C ASP A 247 9.25 -8.76 -5.94
N SER A 248 9.10 -8.01 -4.83
CA SER A 248 8.52 -8.48 -3.58
C SER A 248 9.30 -9.63 -2.91
N ILE A 249 10.59 -9.80 -3.26
CA ILE A 249 11.47 -10.81 -2.69
C ILE A 249 12.33 -10.17 -1.57
N PRO A 250 12.23 -10.63 -0.32
CA PRO A 250 13.07 -10.16 0.78
C PRO A 250 14.54 -10.59 0.61
N ALA A 251 15.45 -9.82 1.20
CA ALA A 251 16.87 -10.17 1.29
C ALA A 251 17.11 -11.55 1.91
N GLU A 252 16.29 -11.92 2.90
CA GLU A 252 16.37 -13.20 3.60
C GLU A 252 16.19 -14.40 2.68
N VAL A 253 15.39 -14.27 1.62
CA VAL A 253 15.20 -15.36 0.64
C VAL A 253 16.48 -15.60 -0.15
N TYR A 254 17.20 -14.53 -0.53
CA TYR A 254 18.49 -14.65 -1.22
C TYR A 254 19.58 -15.20 -0.29
N ILE A 255 19.60 -14.77 0.98
CA ILE A 255 20.55 -15.26 1.99
C ILE A 255 20.35 -16.76 2.25
N SER A 256 19.09 -17.20 2.39
CA SER A 256 18.74 -18.59 2.68
C SER A 256 18.69 -19.49 1.44
N GLY A 257 18.67 -18.92 0.24
CA GLY A 257 18.34 -19.60 -1.00
C GLY A 257 19.41 -20.53 -1.59
N GLY A 258 20.60 -20.59 -0.99
CA GLY A 258 21.63 -21.56 -1.33
C GLY A 258 22.40 -21.26 -2.64
N PRO A 259 23.32 -22.16 -3.05
CA PRO A 259 24.25 -21.94 -4.15
C PRO A 259 23.59 -21.88 -5.53
N THR A 260 22.42 -22.48 -5.72
CA THR A 260 21.70 -22.41 -7.00
C THR A 260 21.24 -21.00 -7.32
N LEU A 261 20.94 -20.19 -6.31
CA LEU A 261 20.68 -18.75 -6.50
C LEU A 261 21.97 -17.95 -6.74
N LEU A 262 23.16 -18.52 -6.53
CA LEU A 262 24.45 -17.90 -6.81
C LEU A 262 24.95 -18.20 -8.24
N SER A 263 24.46 -19.25 -8.89
CA SER A 263 24.91 -19.66 -10.23
C SER A 263 24.46 -18.74 -11.38
N TRP A 264 23.66 -17.71 -11.10
CA TRP A 264 23.21 -16.71 -12.07
C TRP A 264 24.37 -15.95 -12.73
N GLU A 265 25.53 -15.88 -12.08
CA GLU A 265 26.75 -15.25 -12.62
C GLU A 265 27.12 -15.84 -14.00
N SER A 266 26.95 -17.15 -14.18
CA SER A 266 27.16 -17.83 -15.46
C SER A 266 26.24 -17.33 -16.57
N ARG A 267 25.03 -16.87 -16.21
CA ARG A 267 24.03 -16.27 -17.13
C ARG A 267 24.28 -14.77 -17.36
N ALA A 268 25.04 -14.12 -16.46
CA ALA A 268 25.48 -12.73 -16.61
C ALA A 268 26.79 -12.57 -17.41
N ALA A 269 27.35 -13.67 -17.92
CA ALA A 269 28.59 -13.68 -18.69
C ALA A 269 28.50 -12.86 -20.00
N GLU A 270 27.31 -12.73 -20.60
CA GLU A 270 27.09 -11.94 -21.83
C GLU A 270 26.89 -10.44 -21.53
N ARG A 271 27.96 -9.79 -21.03
CA ARG A 271 27.95 -8.38 -20.58
C ARG A 271 27.44 -7.40 -21.63
N SER A 272 27.74 -7.60 -22.91
CA SER A 272 27.31 -6.70 -24.00
C SER A 272 25.79 -6.66 -24.12
N ALA A 273 25.15 -7.82 -24.07
CA ALA A 273 23.70 -7.95 -24.10
C ALA A 273 23.07 -7.35 -22.83
N TRP A 274 23.66 -7.56 -21.65
CA TRP A 274 23.21 -6.95 -20.40
C TRP A 274 23.35 -5.42 -20.40
N ARG A 275 24.46 -4.86 -20.89
CA ARG A 275 24.66 -3.40 -21.02
C ARG A 275 23.63 -2.78 -21.96
N CYS A 276 23.38 -3.42 -23.10
CA CYS A 276 22.37 -2.99 -24.05
C CYS A 276 20.96 -3.02 -23.41
N ALA A 277 20.62 -4.10 -22.71
CA ALA A 277 19.33 -4.25 -22.03
C ALA A 277 19.16 -3.20 -20.92
N ILE A 278 20.19 -2.96 -20.10
CA ILE A 278 20.17 -1.94 -19.03
C ILE A 278 20.01 -0.54 -19.61
N SER A 279 20.75 -0.20 -20.67
CA SER A 279 20.63 1.12 -21.32
C SER A 279 19.23 1.32 -21.86
N LEU A 280 18.71 0.37 -22.65
CA LEU A 280 17.36 0.43 -23.20
C LEU A 280 16.28 0.47 -22.10
N GLY A 281 16.50 -0.28 -21.02
CA GLY A 281 15.64 -0.30 -19.85
C GLY A 281 15.63 1.02 -19.09
N ALA A 282 16.79 1.67 -18.95
CA ALA A 282 16.94 2.98 -18.31
C ALA A 282 16.20 4.06 -19.11
N ASP A 283 16.41 4.10 -20.43
CA ASP A 283 15.71 5.02 -21.35
C ASP A 283 14.19 4.84 -21.24
N ARG A 284 13.73 3.59 -21.34
CA ARG A 284 12.30 3.24 -21.19
C ARG A 284 11.76 3.66 -19.82
N ALA A 285 12.52 3.49 -18.75
CA ALA A 285 12.10 3.88 -17.40
C ALA A 285 12.01 5.39 -17.25
N GLU A 286 12.90 6.17 -17.88
CA GLU A 286 12.82 7.63 -17.95
C GLU A 286 11.57 8.09 -18.70
N ASP A 287 11.32 7.53 -19.88
CA ASP A 287 10.11 7.80 -20.66
C ASP A 287 8.84 7.48 -19.87
N GLN A 288 8.80 6.32 -19.21
CA GLN A 288 7.67 5.93 -18.36
C GLN A 288 7.50 6.87 -17.17
N ARG A 289 8.58 7.29 -16.52
CA ARG A 289 8.52 8.27 -15.41
C ARG A 289 7.98 9.61 -15.89
N ALA A 290 8.46 10.12 -17.01
CA ALA A 290 8.04 11.39 -17.60
C ALA A 290 6.56 11.36 -18.02
N THR A 291 6.16 10.32 -18.76
CA THR A 291 4.77 10.14 -19.22
C THR A 291 3.80 9.92 -18.06
N HIS A 292 4.20 9.14 -17.03
CA HIS A 292 3.38 8.96 -15.82
C HIS A 292 3.22 10.26 -15.03
N ALA A 293 4.29 11.04 -14.88
CA ALA A 293 4.22 12.36 -14.25
C ALA A 293 3.28 13.29 -15.01
N GLN A 294 3.35 13.28 -16.35
CA GLN A 294 2.45 14.06 -17.21
C GLN A 294 0.99 13.62 -17.07
N ARG A 295 0.69 12.32 -17.14
CA ARG A 295 -0.66 11.77 -16.91
C ARG A 295 -1.20 12.14 -15.54
N LYS A 296 -0.37 12.10 -14.48
CA LYS A 296 -0.78 12.54 -13.13
C LYS A 296 -1.08 14.04 -13.09
N ARG A 297 -0.28 14.88 -13.77
CA ARG A 297 -0.52 16.33 -13.89
C ARG A 297 -1.82 16.61 -14.63
N GLU A 298 -2.08 15.94 -15.74
CA GLU A 298 -3.33 16.05 -16.51
C GLU A 298 -4.55 15.65 -15.68
N ARG A 299 -4.51 14.48 -15.01
CA ARG A 299 -5.59 14.07 -14.10
C ARG A 299 -5.87 15.06 -12.97
N ARG A 300 -4.83 15.77 -12.47
CA ARG A 300 -5.02 16.84 -11.48
C ARG A 300 -5.69 18.06 -12.11
N LYS A 301 -5.25 18.48 -13.31
CA LYS A 301 -5.87 19.58 -14.07
C LYS A 301 -7.34 19.28 -14.38
N GLU A 302 -7.66 18.07 -14.85
CA GLU A 302 -9.03 17.62 -15.11
C GLU A 302 -9.89 17.62 -13.85
N ARG A 303 -9.36 17.19 -12.69
CA ARG A 303 -10.10 17.26 -11.41
C ARG A 303 -10.40 18.70 -11.00
N THR A 304 -9.48 19.63 -11.26
CA THR A 304 -9.68 21.05 -10.96
C THR A 304 -10.63 21.71 -11.96
N ALA A 305 -10.56 21.36 -13.25
CA ALA A 305 -11.44 21.88 -14.30
C ALA A 305 -12.87 21.30 -14.23
N GLY A 306 -13.01 20.02 -13.85
CA GLY A 306 -14.28 19.34 -13.63
C GLY A 306 -14.96 19.68 -12.30
N ALA A 307 -14.27 20.41 -11.39
CA ALA A 307 -14.89 20.99 -10.21
C ALA A 307 -15.67 22.25 -10.60
N GLN A 308 -16.75 22.08 -11.37
CA GLN A 308 -17.79 23.11 -11.43
C GLN A 308 -18.35 23.27 -10.01
N PRO A 309 -18.52 24.50 -9.48
CA PRO A 309 -19.34 24.73 -8.31
C PRO A 309 -20.80 24.57 -8.75
N ALA A 310 -21.21 23.34 -9.06
CA ALA A 310 -22.61 23.00 -9.05
C ALA A 310 -23.02 23.00 -7.57
N ASN A 311 -23.33 24.18 -7.04
CA ASN A 311 -24.31 24.29 -5.98
C ASN A 311 -25.66 24.26 -6.71
N PRO A 312 -26.33 23.09 -6.88
CA PRO A 312 -27.74 23.11 -7.17
C PRO A 312 -28.42 23.81 -5.98
N ALA A 313 -28.74 25.08 -6.18
CA ALA A 313 -29.59 25.84 -5.28
C ALA A 313 -30.96 25.17 -5.31
N PHE A 314 -31.31 24.45 -4.25
CA PHE A 314 -32.62 23.80 -4.14
C PHE A 314 -33.59 24.79 -3.51
N THR A 315 -34.52 25.32 -4.30
CA THR A 315 -35.49 26.32 -3.84
C THR A 315 -36.72 25.65 -3.22
N CYS A 316 -37.15 26.14 -2.07
CA CYS A 316 -38.38 25.71 -1.43
C CYS A 316 -39.59 26.24 -2.24
N PRO A 317 -40.52 25.37 -2.69
CA PRO A 317 -41.66 25.81 -3.49
C PRO A 317 -42.68 26.63 -2.70
N GLU A 318 -42.69 26.53 -1.36
CA GLU A 318 -43.71 27.19 -0.52
C GLU A 318 -43.29 28.58 -0.03
N CYS A 319 -41.99 28.84 0.14
CA CYS A 319 -41.50 30.13 0.66
C CYS A 319 -40.29 30.70 -0.08
N GLY A 320 -39.85 30.07 -1.18
CA GLY A 320 -38.75 30.55 -2.01
C GLY A 320 -37.36 30.42 -1.39
N ARG A 321 -37.21 29.84 -0.19
CA ARG A 321 -35.92 29.72 0.49
C ARG A 321 -34.95 28.82 -0.28
N VAL A 322 -33.72 29.29 -0.52
CA VAL A 322 -32.66 28.53 -1.19
C VAL A 322 -31.90 27.65 -0.19
N CYS A 323 -31.89 26.34 -0.42
CA CYS A 323 -31.15 25.36 0.35
C CYS A 323 -29.90 24.89 -0.42
N ARG A 324 -28.76 24.80 0.28
CA ARG A 324 -27.46 24.38 -0.29
C ARG A 324 -27.34 22.87 -0.56
N ALA A 325 -28.31 22.07 -0.10
CA ALA A 325 -28.34 20.62 -0.29
C ALA A 325 -29.78 20.09 -0.27
N ARG A 326 -30.04 18.99 -0.98
CA ARG A 326 -31.36 18.35 -1.07
C ARG A 326 -31.89 17.89 0.29
N ILE A 327 -31.01 17.42 1.18
CA ILE A 327 -31.36 17.04 2.55
C ILE A 327 -31.82 18.27 3.35
N GLY A 328 -31.17 19.42 3.15
CA GLY A 328 -31.57 20.68 3.77
C GLY A 328 -32.97 21.12 3.32
N LEU A 329 -33.28 20.97 2.03
CA LEU A 329 -34.63 21.22 1.50
C LEU A 329 -35.67 20.27 2.15
N ILE A 330 -35.37 18.96 2.22
CA ILE A 330 -36.29 17.97 2.82
C ILE A 330 -36.55 18.28 4.30
N SER A 331 -35.53 18.68 5.06
CA SER A 331 -35.70 19.07 6.45
C SER A 331 -36.52 20.34 6.59
N HIS A 332 -36.30 21.32 5.71
CA HIS A 332 -37.05 22.58 5.72
C HIS A 332 -38.52 22.37 5.35
N LEU A 333 -38.84 21.50 4.39
CA LEU A 333 -40.24 21.20 4.02
C LEU A 333 -41.08 20.66 5.20
N ARG A 334 -40.44 20.13 6.26
CA ARG A 334 -41.14 19.69 7.47
C ARG A 334 -41.65 20.86 8.32
N THR A 335 -41.09 22.05 8.19
CA THR A 335 -41.57 23.24 8.93
C THR A 335 -42.87 23.80 8.39
N HIS A 336 -43.26 23.41 7.17
CA HIS A 336 -44.52 23.81 6.56
C HIS A 336 -45.66 22.83 6.78
N ARG A 337 -45.39 21.66 7.39
CA ARG A 337 -46.48 20.75 7.75
C ARG A 337 -47.27 21.33 8.94
N PRO A 338 -48.59 21.53 8.81
CA PRO A 338 -49.41 21.85 9.96
C PRO A 338 -49.39 20.67 10.94
N PRO A 339 -49.52 20.92 12.26
CA PRO A 339 -49.61 19.87 13.26
C PRO A 339 -50.82 18.97 12.95
N THR A 340 -50.57 17.66 12.87
CA THR A 340 -51.64 16.68 12.73
C THR A 340 -52.54 16.75 13.96
N PRO A 341 -53.86 16.95 13.81
CA PRO A 341 -54.78 16.90 14.93
C PRO A 341 -54.79 15.47 15.50
N ASN A 342 -54.68 15.39 16.83
CA ASN A 342 -54.67 14.14 17.61
C ASN A 342 -55.98 13.36 17.47
#